data_AF-A0A830EGR7-F1
#
_entry.id   AF-A0A830EGR7-F1
#
_cell.length_a   1.000
_cell.length_b   1.000
_cell.length_c   1.000
_cell.angle_alpha   90.00
_cell.angle_beta   90.00
_cell.angle_gamma   90.00
#
_symmetry.space_group_name_H-M   'P 1'
#
loop_
_entity.id
_entity.type
_entity.pdbx_description
1 polymer ?
#
loop_
_entity_poly.entity_id
_entity_poly.type
_entity_poly.pdbx_seq_one_letter_code
_entity_poly.pdbx_strand_id
1 'polypeptide(L)'
;MQEIAMGVIDRIIEELRNRGFRIRVVRDDSIKADLNRLTVKVWLASGDYFPWWSNPLDMVNDLELNDVNALFVISERPYVVSDYIVNNLSRINYWFNKEVNVKVYSVNIDRLEEDLEDGINLVIANHYRETSNVTLKGNPCPNCGLPMTITYTSRYFSHRWGSWVNEYVEVCEKCKIVSHRLVL
;
A
#
# COMPACT_ATOMS: atom_id res chain seq x y z
N MET A 1 -26.56 22.54 -6.25
CA MET A 1 -26.00 21.20 -6.03
C MET A 1 -24.50 21.37 -6.18
N GLN A 2 -23.86 21.73 -5.08
CA GLN A 2 -22.46 22.14 -5.03
C GLN A 2 -21.68 20.84 -4.81
N GLU A 3 -20.91 20.39 -5.79
CA GLU A 3 -19.82 19.43 -5.55
C GLU A 3 -18.93 20.09 -4.50
N ILE A 4 -19.08 19.62 -3.25
CA ILE A 4 -18.23 20.04 -2.15
C ILE A 4 -16.86 19.47 -2.50
N ALA A 5 -15.89 20.33 -2.78
CA ALA A 5 -14.52 19.94 -3.05
C ALA A 5 -14.01 19.10 -1.87
N MET A 6 -13.99 17.78 -2.04
CA MET A 6 -13.45 16.85 -1.06
C MET A 6 -11.95 17.09 -0.94
N GLY A 7 -11.46 17.19 0.30
CA GLY A 7 -10.03 17.29 0.55
C GLY A 7 -9.30 16.03 0.06
N VAL A 8 -7.99 16.15 -0.21
CA VAL A 8 -7.15 15.01 -0.64
C VAL A 8 -7.23 13.85 0.38
N ILE A 9 -7.26 14.17 1.67
CA ILE A 9 -7.45 13.20 2.77
C ILE A 9 -8.77 12.43 2.64
N ASP A 10 -9.88 13.12 2.32
CA ASP A 10 -11.20 12.48 2.22
C ASP A 10 -11.24 11.51 1.04
N ARG A 11 -10.64 11.90 -0.10
CA ARG A 11 -10.49 11.03 -1.28
C ARG A 11 -9.69 9.78 -0.94
N ILE A 12 -8.56 9.92 -0.24
CA ILE A 12 -7.76 8.77 0.21
C ILE A 12 -8.57 7.86 1.15
N ILE A 13 -9.32 8.44 2.10
CA ILE A 13 -10.15 7.67 3.03
C ILE A 13 -11.24 6.89 2.28
N GLU A 14 -11.87 7.50 1.28
CA GLU A 14 -12.85 6.84 0.43
C GLU A 14 -12.23 5.65 -0.30
N GLU A 15 -11.09 5.84 -0.97
CA GLU A 15 -10.38 4.75 -1.66
C GLU A 15 -10.04 3.59 -0.71
N LEU A 16 -9.47 3.90 0.46
CA LEU A 16 -9.12 2.90 1.46
C LEU A 16 -10.37 2.14 1.95
N ARG A 17 -11.47 2.84 2.23
CA ARG A 17 -12.72 2.21 2.70
C ARG A 17 -13.36 1.36 1.62
N ASN A 18 -13.35 1.80 0.36
CA ASN A 18 -13.83 1.04 -0.79
C ASN A 18 -13.06 -0.27 -0.97
N ARG A 19 -11.80 -0.30 -0.51
CA ARG A 19 -10.94 -1.49 -0.49
C ARG A 19 -11.01 -2.29 0.81
N GLY A 20 -11.92 -1.95 1.73
CA GLY A 20 -12.18 -2.68 2.97
C GLY A 20 -11.23 -2.36 4.12
N PHE A 21 -10.43 -1.29 4.00
CA PHE A 21 -9.57 -0.86 5.10
C PHE A 21 -10.37 -0.20 6.23
N ARG A 22 -9.97 -0.47 7.46
CA ARG A 22 -10.43 0.24 8.65
C ARG A 22 -9.45 1.37 8.97
N ILE A 23 -9.93 2.61 8.86
CA ILE A 23 -9.16 3.79 9.25
C ILE A 23 -8.97 3.80 10.78
N ARG A 24 -7.72 3.94 11.24
CA ARG A 24 -7.38 4.01 12.67
C ARG A 24 -7.09 5.42 13.15
N VAL A 25 -6.28 6.14 12.38
CA VAL A 25 -5.78 7.47 12.73
C VAL A 25 -5.83 8.34 11.49
N VAL A 26 -6.31 9.56 11.65
CA VAL A 26 -6.26 10.61 10.64
C VAL A 26 -5.57 11.81 11.28
N ARG A 27 -4.57 12.33 10.58
CA ARG A 27 -3.84 13.57 10.88
C ARG A 27 -3.88 14.44 9.63
N ASP A 28 -3.48 15.69 9.78
CA ASP A 28 -3.51 16.68 8.69
C ASP A 28 -2.70 16.23 7.46
N ASP A 29 -1.63 15.48 7.68
CA ASP A 29 -0.69 15.04 6.63
C ASP A 29 -0.65 13.52 6.43
N SER A 30 -1.44 12.75 7.18
CA SER A 30 -1.30 11.30 7.16
C SER A 30 -2.51 10.53 7.67
N ILE A 31 -2.64 9.31 7.16
CA ILE A 31 -3.68 8.35 7.52
C ILE A 31 -3.01 7.03 7.89
N LYS A 32 -3.44 6.39 8.98
CA LYS A 32 -3.13 4.99 9.26
C LYS A 32 -4.37 4.14 9.12
N ALA A 33 -4.27 3.02 8.43
CA ALA A 33 -5.38 2.12 8.19
C ALA A 33 -4.95 0.65 8.27
N ASP A 34 -5.90 -0.21 8.66
CA ASP A 34 -5.71 -1.66 8.75
C ASP A 34 -6.52 -2.38 7.67
N LEU A 35 -5.95 -3.40 7.05
CA LEU A 35 -6.67 -4.42 6.27
C LEU A 35 -6.30 -5.80 6.84
N ASN A 36 -7.21 -6.40 7.61
CA ASN A 36 -6.93 -7.59 8.41
C ASN A 36 -5.73 -7.38 9.34
N ARG A 37 -4.58 -8.00 9.06
CA ARG A 37 -3.34 -7.81 9.84
C ARG A 37 -2.37 -6.84 9.17
N LEU A 38 -2.64 -6.41 7.94
CA LEU A 38 -1.82 -5.43 7.24
C LEU A 38 -2.09 -4.04 7.82
N THR A 39 -1.05 -3.37 8.30
CA THR A 39 -1.12 -1.97 8.72
C THR A 39 -0.39 -1.10 7.69
N VAL A 40 -1.09 -0.11 7.15
CA VAL A 40 -0.53 0.84 6.18
C VAL A 40 -0.55 2.26 6.74
N LYS A 41 0.44 3.07 6.35
CA LYS A 41 0.40 4.52 6.50
C LYS A 41 0.35 5.15 5.12
N VAL A 42 -0.53 6.12 4.95
CA VAL A 42 -0.53 7.04 3.82
C VAL A 42 -0.01 8.37 4.33
N TRP A 43 0.98 8.94 3.67
CA TRP A 43 1.59 10.21 4.04
C TRP A 43 1.56 11.16 2.84
N LEU A 44 1.07 12.38 3.09
CA LEU A 44 0.97 13.45 2.11
C LEU A 44 2.19 14.36 2.26
N ALA A 45 3.18 14.13 1.41
CA ALA A 45 4.36 14.98 1.31
C ALA A 45 3.99 16.26 0.54
N SER A 46 3.58 17.28 1.29
CA SER A 46 3.07 18.54 0.75
C SER A 46 4.21 19.41 0.18
N GLY A 47 4.10 19.80 -1.10
CA GLY A 47 4.96 20.79 -1.75
C GLY A 47 6.36 20.31 -2.18
N ASP A 48 7.19 21.27 -2.63
CA ASP A 48 8.58 21.04 -3.08
C ASP A 48 9.56 20.64 -1.95
N TYR A 49 9.11 20.72 -0.68
CA TYR A 49 9.97 20.57 0.50
C TYR A 49 9.43 19.47 1.43
N PHE A 50 9.74 18.22 1.12
CA PHE A 50 9.63 17.15 2.12
C PHE A 50 10.74 17.32 3.18
N PRO A 51 10.54 16.87 4.44
CA PRO A 51 11.54 17.01 5.49
C PRO A 51 12.86 16.32 5.12
N TRP A 52 13.97 17.05 5.26
CA TRP A 52 15.30 16.47 5.14
C TRP A 52 15.78 16.01 6.51
N TRP A 53 15.69 14.71 6.77
CA TRP A 53 16.25 14.10 7.97
C TRP A 53 17.77 13.94 7.84
N SER A 54 18.50 14.65 8.69
CA SER A 54 19.96 14.47 8.84
C SER A 54 20.30 13.14 9.51
N ASN A 55 19.48 12.72 10.48
CA ASN A 55 19.53 11.40 11.11
C ASN A 55 18.36 10.52 10.60
N PRO A 56 18.66 9.42 9.91
CA PRO A 56 17.63 8.51 9.40
C PRO A 56 16.70 7.91 10.48
N LEU A 57 17.12 7.84 11.75
CA LEU A 57 16.24 7.36 12.83
C LEU A 57 15.11 8.34 13.15
N ASP A 58 15.33 9.64 12.94
CA ASP A 58 14.30 10.67 13.15
C ASP A 58 13.17 10.48 12.13
N MET A 59 13.51 10.16 10.88
CA MET A 59 12.54 9.79 9.84
C MET A 59 11.62 8.65 10.27
N VAL A 60 12.19 7.61 10.90
CA VAL A 60 11.40 6.45 11.37
C VAL A 60 10.43 6.85 12.47
N ASN A 61 10.83 7.77 13.34
CA ASN A 61 9.99 8.24 14.43
C ASN A 61 8.89 9.17 13.91
N ASP A 62 9.24 10.16 13.10
CA ASP A 62 8.30 11.15 12.53
C ASP A 62 7.24 10.47 11.65
N LEU A 63 7.69 9.54 10.80
CA LEU A 63 6.79 8.75 9.96
C LEU A 63 6.20 7.53 10.69
N GLU A 64 6.59 7.28 11.94
CA GLU A 64 6.09 6.17 12.78
C GLU A 64 6.18 4.81 12.08
N LEU A 65 7.33 4.52 11.45
CA LEU A 65 7.51 3.38 10.54
C LEU A 65 7.67 2.03 11.25
N ASN A 66 7.91 2.01 12.57
CA ASN A 66 8.10 0.75 13.30
C ASN A 66 6.82 -0.09 13.38
N ASP A 67 5.64 0.54 13.24
CA ASP A 67 4.34 -0.10 13.47
C ASP A 67 3.54 -0.31 12.17
N VAL A 68 4.17 -0.17 11.01
CA VAL A 68 3.48 -0.27 9.71
C VAL A 68 4.24 -1.20 8.77
N ASN A 69 3.48 -1.94 7.96
CA ASN A 69 4.05 -2.84 6.95
C ASN A 69 4.34 -2.12 5.64
N ALA A 70 3.56 -1.08 5.33
CA ALA A 70 3.69 -0.31 4.11
C ALA A 70 3.44 1.18 4.32
N LEU A 71 4.16 1.99 3.54
CA LEU A 71 4.04 3.44 3.46
C LEU A 71 3.66 3.82 2.02
N PHE A 72 2.51 4.48 1.85
CA PHE A 72 2.15 5.19 0.63
C PHE A 72 2.60 6.64 0.75
N VAL A 73 3.41 7.09 -0.19
CA VAL A 73 3.91 8.46 -0.28
C VAL A 73 3.16 9.17 -1.39
N ILE A 74 2.31 10.12 -1.02
CA ILE A 74 1.53 10.94 -1.94
C ILE A 74 2.23 12.28 -2.13
N SER A 75 2.58 12.60 -3.37
CA SER A 75 3.28 13.85 -3.72
C SER A 75 3.12 14.16 -5.21
N GLU A 76 3.48 15.37 -5.62
CA GLU A 76 3.72 15.73 -7.03
C GLU A 76 4.98 15.05 -7.59
N ARG A 77 5.96 14.71 -6.73
CA ARG A 77 7.22 14.04 -7.10
C ARG A 77 7.46 12.78 -6.27
N PRO A 78 6.53 11.80 -6.28
CA PRO A 78 6.50 10.74 -5.28
C PRO A 78 7.72 9.82 -5.36
N TYR A 79 8.31 9.61 -6.55
CA TYR A 79 9.53 8.81 -6.69
C TYR A 79 10.75 9.43 -6.02
N VAL A 80 10.91 10.76 -6.10
CA VAL A 80 12.03 11.46 -5.44
C VAL A 80 11.96 11.28 -3.92
N VAL A 81 10.74 11.42 -3.38
CA VAL A 81 10.49 11.27 -1.94
C VAL A 81 10.67 9.81 -1.51
N SER A 82 10.10 8.86 -2.24
CA SER A 82 10.22 7.43 -1.95
C SER A 82 11.67 6.94 -2.02
N ASP A 83 12.44 7.35 -3.03
CA ASP A 83 13.85 6.99 -3.16
C ASP A 83 14.67 7.52 -1.99
N TYR A 84 14.39 8.75 -1.55
CA TYR A 84 15.02 9.34 -0.37
C TYR A 84 14.70 8.53 0.91
N ILE A 85 13.44 8.12 1.10
CA ILE A 85 13.04 7.27 2.23
C ILE A 85 13.73 5.92 2.16
N VAL A 86 13.72 5.24 1.01
CA VAL A 86 14.36 3.93 0.82
C VAL A 86 15.87 3.98 1.06
N ASN A 87 16.53 5.06 0.62
CA ASN A 87 17.94 5.29 0.90
C ASN A 87 18.18 5.44 2.42
N ASN A 88 17.35 6.22 3.11
CA ASN A 88 17.45 6.35 4.56
C ASN A 88 17.19 5.02 5.28
N LEU A 89 16.19 4.23 4.88
CA LEU A 89 15.95 2.88 5.43
C LEU A 89 17.19 1.98 5.26
N SER A 90 17.86 2.07 4.11
CA SER A 90 19.08 1.32 3.82
C SER A 90 20.25 1.77 4.72
N ARG A 91 20.40 3.09 4.94
CA ARG A 91 21.39 3.66 5.87
C ARG A 91 21.11 3.26 7.31
N ILE A 92 19.85 3.13 7.72
CA ILE A 92 19.50 2.71 9.09
C ILE A 92 20.02 1.32 9.37
N ASN A 93 19.77 0.39 8.46
CA ASN A 93 20.26 -0.97 8.59
C ASN A 93 21.80 -1.01 8.63
N TYR A 94 22.46 -0.25 7.76
CA TYR A 94 23.92 -0.24 7.68
C TYR A 94 24.62 0.43 8.87
N TRP A 95 24.12 1.58 9.34
CA TRP A 95 24.78 2.39 10.39
C TRP A 95 24.37 2.00 11.81
N PHE A 96 23.12 1.58 11.99
CA PHE A 96 22.56 1.31 13.32
C PHE A 96 22.21 -0.16 13.54
N ASN A 97 22.42 -1.04 12.54
CA ASN A 97 22.03 -2.45 12.60
C ASN A 97 20.57 -2.65 13.03
N LYS A 98 19.70 -1.73 12.60
CA LYS A 98 18.26 -1.75 12.89
C LYS A 98 17.50 -2.07 11.61
N GLU A 99 16.74 -3.15 11.63
CA GLU A 99 15.85 -3.50 10.53
C GLU A 99 14.51 -2.77 10.69
N VAL A 100 14.08 -2.09 9.63
CA VAL A 100 12.77 -1.43 9.55
C VAL A 100 12.03 -2.05 8.36
N ASN A 101 11.12 -2.98 8.66
CA ASN A 101 10.45 -3.82 7.69
C ASN A 101 9.21 -3.13 7.08
N VAL A 102 9.44 -2.04 6.36
CA VAL A 102 8.40 -1.28 5.65
C VAL A 102 8.66 -1.26 4.15
N LYS A 103 7.62 -1.52 3.34
CA LYS A 103 7.67 -1.28 1.89
C LYS A 103 7.12 0.11 1.56
N VAL A 104 7.79 0.82 0.65
CA VAL A 104 7.42 2.18 0.23
C VAL A 104 6.78 2.15 -1.15
N TYR A 105 5.66 2.84 -1.31
CA TYR A 105 4.88 2.93 -2.54
C TYR A 105 4.69 4.40 -2.91
N SER A 106 5.01 4.74 -4.16
CA SER A 106 4.88 6.09 -4.72
C SER A 106 3.49 6.29 -5.32
N VAL A 107 2.80 7.37 -4.97
CA VAL A 107 1.48 7.72 -5.50
C VAL A 107 1.50 9.18 -5.98
N ASN A 108 1.21 9.41 -7.26
CA ASN A 108 1.14 10.77 -7.78
C ASN A 108 -0.18 11.44 -7.37
N ILE A 109 -0.11 12.62 -6.75
CA ILE A 109 -1.29 13.38 -6.33
C ILE A 109 -2.20 13.78 -7.51
N ASP A 110 -1.64 13.97 -8.71
CA ASP A 110 -2.40 14.33 -9.92
C ASP A 110 -3.25 13.16 -10.44
N ARG A 111 -2.88 11.92 -10.09
CA ARG A 111 -3.57 10.67 -10.47
C ARG A 111 -3.92 9.85 -9.23
N LEU A 112 -4.30 10.55 -8.16
CA LEU A 112 -4.42 10.01 -6.82
C LEU A 112 -5.15 8.67 -6.76
N GLU A 113 -6.38 8.60 -7.28
CA GLU A 113 -7.22 7.40 -7.20
C GLU A 113 -6.59 6.23 -7.95
N GLU A 114 -6.14 6.44 -9.19
CA GLU A 114 -5.58 5.39 -10.03
C GLU A 114 -4.25 4.84 -9.47
N ASP A 115 -3.36 5.73 -9.02
CA ASP A 115 -2.06 5.35 -8.48
C ASP A 115 -2.19 4.74 -7.08
N LEU A 116 -3.13 5.22 -6.26
CA LEU A 116 -3.42 4.62 -4.96
C LEU A 116 -4.07 3.24 -5.13
N GLU A 117 -4.97 3.06 -6.09
CA GLU A 117 -5.57 1.77 -6.43
C GLU A 117 -4.47 0.75 -6.80
N ASP A 118 -3.52 1.14 -7.65
CA ASP A 118 -2.36 0.33 -8.02
C ASP A 118 -1.44 0.04 -6.83
N GLY A 119 -1.19 1.04 -6.01
CA GLY A 119 -0.43 0.88 -4.77
C GLY A 119 -1.08 -0.15 -3.85
N ILE A 120 -2.41 -0.08 -3.66
CA ILE A 120 -3.18 -1.01 -2.85
C ILE A 120 -3.14 -2.43 -3.47
N ASN A 121 -3.32 -2.54 -4.78
CA ASN A 121 -3.20 -3.79 -5.52
C ASN A 121 -1.84 -4.46 -5.26
N LEU A 122 -0.75 -3.68 -5.33
CA LEU A 122 0.59 -4.17 -5.09
C LEU A 122 0.84 -4.52 -3.62
N VAL A 123 0.36 -3.72 -2.66
CA VAL A 123 0.57 -4.01 -1.23
C VAL A 123 -0.14 -5.29 -0.83
N ILE A 124 -1.36 -5.53 -1.32
CA ILE A 124 -2.14 -6.73 -1.03
C ILE A 124 -1.42 -7.99 -1.53
N ALA A 125 -0.90 -7.95 -2.76
CA ALA A 125 -0.13 -9.07 -3.32
C ALA A 125 1.20 -9.30 -2.57
N ASN A 126 1.90 -8.23 -2.20
CA ASN A 126 3.18 -8.30 -1.49
C ASN A 126 3.05 -8.78 -0.03
N HIS A 127 1.91 -8.51 0.60
CA HIS A 127 1.59 -8.83 1.99
C HIS A 127 0.39 -9.77 2.08
N TYR A 128 0.34 -10.75 1.17
CA TYR A 128 -0.80 -11.67 1.03
C TYR A 128 -1.13 -12.46 2.31
N ARG A 129 -0.16 -12.64 3.20
CA ARG A 129 -0.35 -13.35 4.47
C ARG A 129 -1.07 -12.47 5.48
N GLU A 130 -0.71 -11.21 5.53
CA GLU A 130 -1.29 -10.21 6.42
C GLU A 130 -2.68 -9.78 5.95
N THR A 131 -2.91 -9.74 4.63
CA THR A 131 -4.19 -9.39 4.02
C THR A 131 -5.15 -10.57 3.88
N SER A 132 -4.70 -11.81 4.06
CA SER A 132 -5.51 -13.00 3.79
C SER A 132 -6.88 -12.97 4.49
N ASN A 133 -7.94 -13.21 3.72
CA ASN A 133 -9.32 -13.26 4.21
C ASN A 133 -10.06 -14.56 3.83
N VAL A 134 -9.47 -15.39 2.97
CA VAL A 134 -10.02 -16.68 2.54
C VAL A 134 -8.92 -17.70 2.39
N THR A 135 -9.30 -18.98 2.41
CA THR A 135 -8.41 -20.11 2.09
C THR A 135 -9.15 -21.04 1.15
N LEU A 136 -9.07 -20.78 -0.15
CA LEU A 136 -9.79 -21.54 -1.18
C LEU A 136 -8.83 -22.16 -2.18
N LYS A 137 -9.27 -23.21 -2.87
CA LYS A 137 -8.50 -23.81 -3.96
C LYS A 137 -8.54 -22.88 -5.18
N GLY A 138 -7.37 -22.45 -5.64
CA GLY A 138 -7.17 -21.61 -6.83
C GLY A 138 -6.77 -22.40 -8.07
N ASN A 139 -6.22 -21.68 -9.04
CA ASN A 139 -5.79 -22.26 -10.32
C ASN A 139 -4.52 -23.11 -10.17
N PRO A 140 -4.19 -23.94 -11.16
CA PRO A 140 -2.90 -24.63 -11.22
C PRO A 140 -1.73 -23.64 -11.25
N CYS A 141 -0.68 -23.91 -10.47
CA CYS A 141 0.55 -23.15 -10.48
C CYS A 141 1.24 -23.26 -11.84
N PRO A 142 1.63 -22.13 -12.48
CA PRO A 142 2.24 -22.16 -13.81
C PRO A 142 3.60 -22.86 -13.84
N ASN A 143 4.27 -23.00 -12.69
CA ASN A 143 5.58 -23.65 -12.61
C ASN A 143 5.52 -25.15 -12.28
N CYS A 144 4.60 -25.59 -11.42
CA CYS A 144 4.57 -26.99 -10.96
C CYS A 144 3.25 -27.74 -11.17
N GLY A 145 2.22 -27.08 -11.72
CA GLY A 145 0.90 -27.66 -11.98
C GLY A 145 0.04 -27.96 -10.74
N LEU A 146 0.60 -27.86 -9.53
CA LEU A 146 -0.15 -28.05 -8.29
C LEU A 146 -1.15 -26.91 -8.07
N PRO A 147 -2.32 -27.16 -7.46
CA PRO A 147 -3.29 -26.11 -7.18
C PRO A 147 -2.69 -25.04 -6.25
N MET A 148 -2.87 -23.78 -6.63
CA MET A 148 -2.59 -22.63 -5.78
C MET A 148 -3.68 -22.45 -4.73
N THR A 149 -3.40 -21.67 -3.69
CA THR A 149 -4.39 -21.27 -2.69
C THR A 149 -4.79 -19.82 -2.95
N ILE A 150 -6.08 -19.54 -3.12
CA ILE A 150 -6.60 -18.18 -3.07
C ILE A 150 -6.54 -17.75 -1.60
N THR A 151 -5.73 -16.74 -1.30
CA THR A 151 -5.53 -16.21 0.05
C THR A 151 -6.32 -14.93 0.29
N TYR A 152 -6.62 -14.18 -0.77
CA TYR A 152 -7.36 -12.94 -0.70
C TYR A 152 -8.40 -12.86 -1.82
N THR A 153 -9.58 -12.35 -1.50
CA THR A 153 -10.57 -11.93 -2.48
C THR A 153 -11.28 -10.65 -2.06
N SER A 154 -11.53 -9.77 -3.02
CA SER A 154 -12.30 -8.54 -2.79
C SER A 154 -13.05 -8.14 -4.05
N ARG A 155 -14.07 -7.29 -3.89
CA ARG A 155 -14.77 -6.66 -4.98
C ARG A 155 -14.85 -5.16 -4.72
N TYR A 156 -14.34 -4.36 -5.64
CA TYR A 156 -14.31 -2.90 -5.55
C TYR A 156 -14.68 -2.25 -6.88
N PHE A 157 -15.06 -0.98 -6.85
CA PHE A 157 -15.24 -0.19 -8.07
C PHE A 157 -13.91 0.46 -8.42
N SER A 158 -13.38 0.19 -9.62
CA SER A 158 -12.08 0.71 -10.06
C SER A 158 -12.24 2.06 -10.74
N HIS A 159 -11.39 3.01 -10.35
CA HIS A 159 -11.30 4.31 -11.02
C HIS A 159 -10.63 4.18 -12.38
N ARG A 160 -9.65 3.27 -12.50
CA ARG A 160 -8.93 3.01 -13.75
C ARG A 160 -9.84 2.44 -14.85
N TRP A 161 -10.69 1.50 -14.50
CA TRP A 161 -11.56 0.81 -15.49
C TRP A 161 -12.98 1.35 -15.53
N GLY A 162 -13.39 2.17 -14.55
CA GLY A 162 -14.76 2.68 -14.43
C GLY A 162 -15.80 1.56 -14.24
N SER A 163 -15.39 0.42 -13.69
CA SER A 163 -16.24 -0.76 -13.51
C SER A 163 -15.94 -1.46 -12.18
N TRP A 164 -16.83 -2.37 -11.79
CA TRP A 164 -16.55 -3.30 -10.70
C TRP A 164 -15.44 -4.27 -11.10
N VAL A 165 -14.54 -4.54 -10.18
CA VAL A 165 -13.42 -5.47 -10.34
C VAL A 165 -13.48 -6.50 -9.21
N ASN A 166 -13.32 -7.76 -9.58
CA ASN A 166 -13.07 -8.85 -8.63
C ASN A 166 -11.56 -9.12 -8.56
N GLU A 167 -11.01 -8.96 -7.37
CA GLU A 167 -9.60 -9.14 -7.06
C GLU A 167 -9.37 -10.48 -6.40
N TYR A 168 -8.30 -11.16 -6.81
CA TYR A 168 -7.87 -12.44 -6.26
C TYR A 168 -6.36 -12.48 -6.12
N VAL A 169 -5.87 -12.86 -4.95
CA VAL A 169 -4.46 -13.24 -4.77
C VAL A 169 -4.36 -14.74 -4.57
N GLU A 170 -3.62 -15.39 -5.46
CA GLU A 170 -3.37 -16.83 -5.47
C GLU A 170 -1.90 -17.10 -5.17
N VAL A 171 -1.61 -18.07 -4.31
CA VAL A 171 -0.25 -18.38 -3.87
C VAL A 171 0.06 -19.86 -4.03
N CYS A 172 1.20 -20.16 -4.66
CA CYS A 172 1.78 -21.49 -4.64
C CYS A 172 2.83 -21.58 -3.54
N GLU A 173 2.51 -22.21 -2.42
CA GLU A 173 3.44 -22.33 -1.29
C GLU A 173 4.71 -23.14 -1.62
N LYS A 174 4.64 -24.06 -2.59
CA LYS A 174 5.80 -24.84 -3.04
C LYS A 174 6.78 -24.02 -3.87
N CYS A 175 6.28 -23.22 -4.81
CA CYS A 175 7.11 -22.45 -5.74
C CYS A 175 7.32 -20.99 -5.32
N LYS A 176 6.63 -20.54 -4.26
CA LYS A 176 6.60 -19.13 -3.81
C LYS A 176 6.14 -18.15 -4.89
N ILE A 177 5.33 -18.63 -5.83
CA ILE A 177 4.70 -17.80 -6.86
C ILE A 177 3.45 -17.17 -6.24
N VAL A 178 3.33 -15.85 -6.40
CA VAL A 178 2.14 -15.08 -6.10
C VAL A 178 1.56 -14.60 -7.43
N SER A 179 0.30 -14.94 -7.68
CA SER A 179 -0.46 -14.48 -8.83
C SER A 179 -1.52 -13.50 -8.34
N HIS A 180 -1.47 -12.28 -8.85
CA HIS A 180 -2.48 -11.28 -8.59
C HIS A 180 -3.37 -11.13 -9.83
N ARG A 181 -4.65 -11.46 -9.69
CA ARG A 181 -5.62 -11.48 -10.79
C ARG A 181 -6.76 -10.49 -10.53
N LEU A 182 -7.00 -9.65 -11.52
CA LEU A 182 -8.09 -8.68 -11.55
C LEU A 182 -9.06 -9.07 -12.69
N VAL A 183 -10.34 -9.21 -12.38
CA VAL A 183 -11.40 -9.63 -13.33
C VAL A 183 -12.49 -8.57 -13.37
N LEU A 184 -12.72 -8.00 -14.55
CA LEU A 184 -13.78 -7.01 -14.84
C LEU A 184 -15.16 -7.66 -14.95
#